data_AF-A0A2X3XW03-F1
#
_entry.id   AF-A0A2X3XW03-F1
#
_cell.length_a   1.000
_cell.length_b   1.000
_cell.length_c   1.000
_cell.angle_alpha   90.00
_cell.angle_beta   90.00
_cell.angle_gamma   90.00
#
_symmetry.space_group_name_H-M   'P 1'
#
loop_
_entity.id
_entity.type
_entity.pdbx_description
1 polymer ?
#
loop_
_entity_poly.entity_id
_entity_poly.type
_entity_poly.pdbx_seq_one_letter_code
_entity_poly.pdbx_strand_id
1 'polypeptide(L)'
;MENYKPYLLSLKKSVLKLLQQKKIAYPLAGFGILLLLFCLWGGYFFSKSSVLDRYLTARSQSNVKFEDIKEYLVWDDTNQVIASDEASYTKFSPVTSKSKQEELRIKLLTATPKDNMYLKSVGRRFGIFPDYRIALKPLSLTVKTNLSGVDILLNQKKIATSDSDNYTYTVDHLPTADYTFSLDGQHNGKAVELSKAYNGKDKTIDLSVSFKNFTVRSNLKDGDLYFGKKRIASLSNGEYQVSDYPADESVSVYVRKTFSDGKLSSSKEAMKNVTDGAVLQLDAEGVLDEAGANQLLQAAFSKFSTFATSGQDASDLAATFEDGSSNGFYLALKESIKQKTQLDSRKPSSLTISAPSLTSLNQVGLKTYQLGYSVSYTYYYDESTDKDKKTSGNLIQTYSGQLQLKRTDSGFQIAKSGHQEHQLIAEDNQVKRPDPIPEELVGTWETKKDGDTITISLTSDGTVTKKIDYKDEKKEDSTKTAKVSQAEELSDGLYRYHFESGDKAAFTVLDDIGANDAYVYGLRLNGSTLTTVYWKSGNTDGSPETGLSLTKK
;
A
#
# COMPACT_ATOMS: atom_id res chain seq x y z
N MET A 1 96.52 -29.08 42.74
CA MET A 1 95.34 -29.97 42.71
C MET A 1 95.73 -31.43 42.42
N GLU A 2 96.76 -31.98 43.09
CA GLU A 2 97.23 -33.37 42.85
C GLU A 2 96.81 -34.38 43.94
N ASN A 3 96.36 -33.92 45.12
CA ASN A 3 96.07 -34.80 46.28
C ASN A 3 94.67 -35.44 46.31
N TYR A 4 93.77 -35.13 45.37
CA TYR A 4 92.41 -35.72 45.32
C TYR A 4 92.26 -36.86 44.29
N LYS A 5 93.31 -37.11 43.48
CA LYS A 5 93.31 -38.13 42.43
C LYS A 5 93.03 -39.56 42.94
N PRO A 6 93.63 -40.06 44.04
CA PRO A 6 93.37 -41.42 44.51
C PRO A 6 91.98 -41.60 45.13
N TYR A 7 91.45 -40.57 45.80
CA TYR A 7 90.08 -40.58 46.35
C TYR A 7 89.03 -40.61 45.25
N LEU A 8 89.17 -39.77 44.21
CA LEU A 8 88.29 -39.78 43.04
C LEU A 8 88.37 -41.11 42.26
N LEU A 9 89.55 -41.73 42.16
CA LEU A 9 89.71 -43.06 41.56
C LEU A 9 89.06 -44.17 42.39
N SER A 10 89.14 -44.10 43.73
CA SER A 10 88.52 -45.08 44.62
C SER A 10 86.98 -44.95 44.65
N LEU A 11 86.47 -43.72 44.62
CA LEU A 11 85.05 -43.42 44.55
C LEU A 11 84.48 -43.87 43.21
N LYS A 12 85.18 -43.56 42.11
CA LYS A 12 84.83 -44.02 40.76
C LYS A 12 84.81 -45.55 40.68
N LYS A 13 85.83 -46.24 41.23
CA LYS A 13 85.86 -47.73 41.31
C LYS A 13 84.73 -48.30 42.15
N SER A 14 84.40 -47.69 43.30
CA SER A 14 83.35 -48.17 44.21
C SER A 14 81.96 -47.97 43.62
N VAL A 15 81.72 -46.82 42.98
CA VAL A 15 80.49 -46.53 42.22
C VAL A 15 80.35 -47.50 41.05
N LEU A 16 81.43 -47.76 40.28
CA LEU A 16 81.42 -48.76 39.22
C LEU A 16 81.10 -50.17 39.72
N LYS A 17 81.62 -50.57 40.89
CA LYS A 17 81.35 -51.88 41.51
C LYS A 17 79.89 -52.02 41.97
N LEU A 18 79.31 -50.95 42.53
CA LEU A 18 77.89 -50.84 42.89
C LEU A 18 76.98 -50.88 41.65
N LEU A 19 77.37 -50.19 40.57
CA LEU A 19 76.67 -50.21 39.27
C LEU A 19 76.77 -51.56 38.54
N GLN A 20 77.69 -52.44 38.91
CA GLN A 20 77.80 -53.80 38.37
C GLN A 20 76.93 -54.83 39.11
N GLN A 21 76.37 -54.50 40.28
CA GLN A 21 75.44 -55.39 40.98
C GLN A 21 74.06 -55.37 40.34
N LYS A 22 73.63 -56.52 39.79
CA LYS A 22 72.33 -56.68 39.11
C LYS A 22 71.13 -56.13 39.90
N LYS A 23 71.13 -56.26 41.23
CA LYS A 23 70.04 -55.77 42.10
C LYS A 23 69.91 -54.23 42.16
N ILE A 24 70.96 -53.48 41.81
CA ILE A 24 71.01 -52.00 41.83
C ILE A 24 71.10 -51.45 40.40
N ALA A 25 71.81 -52.16 39.51
CA ALA A 25 72.01 -51.79 38.11
C ALA A 25 70.68 -51.76 37.31
N TYR A 26 69.84 -52.79 37.45
CA TYR A 26 68.56 -52.87 36.74
C TYR A 26 67.55 -51.78 37.13
N PRO A 27 67.29 -51.50 38.43
CA PRO A 27 66.37 -50.40 38.80
C PRO A 27 66.92 -49.02 38.42
N LEU A 28 68.24 -48.80 38.51
CA LEU A 28 68.84 -47.52 38.10
C LEU A 28 68.79 -47.31 36.58
N ALA A 29 69.06 -48.35 35.79
CA ALA A 29 68.88 -48.32 34.34
C ALA A 29 67.40 -48.10 33.96
N GLY A 30 66.48 -48.77 34.64
CA GLY A 30 65.03 -48.57 34.47
C GLY A 30 64.60 -47.14 34.78
N PHE A 31 65.09 -46.54 35.87
CA PHE A 31 64.84 -45.15 36.22
C PHE A 31 65.42 -44.17 35.19
N GLY A 32 66.63 -44.44 34.68
CA GLY A 32 67.25 -43.65 33.62
C GLY A 32 66.43 -43.68 32.32
N ILE A 33 65.92 -44.85 31.94
CA ILE A 33 65.01 -44.99 30.78
C ILE A 33 63.72 -44.22 31.01
N LEU A 34 63.13 -44.30 32.21
CA LEU A 34 61.90 -43.58 32.54
C LEU A 34 62.10 -42.06 32.53
N LEU A 35 63.24 -41.56 33.00
CA LEU A 35 63.62 -40.14 32.88
C LEU A 35 63.83 -39.72 31.42
N LEU A 36 64.46 -40.55 30.59
CA LEU A 36 64.61 -40.26 29.16
C LEU A 36 63.25 -40.20 28.46
N LEU A 37 62.36 -41.16 28.74
CA LEU A 37 60.99 -41.14 28.22
C LEU A 37 60.21 -39.93 28.72
N PHE A 38 60.37 -39.55 29.99
CA PHE A 38 59.76 -38.34 30.55
C PHE A 38 60.29 -37.06 29.87
N CYS A 39 61.59 -36.98 29.59
CA CYS A 39 62.19 -35.87 28.85
C CYS A 39 61.74 -35.80 27.40
N LEU A 40 61.66 -36.93 26.69
CA LEU A 40 61.16 -37.01 25.32
C LEU A 40 59.67 -36.65 25.24
N TRP A 41 58.86 -37.26 26.11
CA TRP A 41 57.43 -36.98 26.21
C TRP A 41 57.18 -35.53 26.61
N GLY A 42 57.84 -35.03 27.66
CA GLY A 42 57.68 -33.66 28.12
C GLY A 42 58.19 -32.64 27.11
N GLY A 43 59.32 -32.92 26.43
CA GLY A 43 59.85 -32.08 25.36
C GLY A 43 58.89 -31.95 24.18
N TYR A 44 58.21 -33.04 23.80
CA TYR A 44 57.15 -33.02 22.79
C TYR A 44 55.89 -32.32 23.32
N PHE A 45 55.33 -32.78 24.44
CA PHE A 45 54.05 -32.33 24.99
C PHE A 45 54.05 -30.84 25.35
N PHE A 46 55.15 -30.32 25.89
CA PHE A 46 55.32 -28.90 26.23
C PHE A 46 55.99 -28.08 25.11
N SER A 47 56.16 -28.63 23.90
CA SER A 47 56.66 -27.86 22.76
C SER A 47 55.67 -26.78 22.30
N LYS A 48 56.17 -25.72 21.64
CA LYS A 48 55.33 -24.67 21.04
C LYS A 48 54.23 -25.23 20.12
N SER A 49 54.59 -26.18 19.25
CA SER A 49 53.62 -26.78 18.32
C SER A 49 52.55 -27.56 19.06
N SER A 50 52.92 -28.44 20.00
CA SER A 50 51.93 -29.29 20.68
C SER A 50 50.98 -28.50 21.57
N VAL A 51 51.44 -27.41 22.22
CA VAL A 51 50.55 -26.49 22.95
C VAL A 51 49.58 -25.81 21.99
N LEU A 52 50.06 -25.33 20.86
CA LEU A 52 49.25 -24.66 19.86
C LEU A 52 48.21 -25.60 19.23
N ASP A 53 48.59 -26.83 18.91
CA ASP A 53 47.69 -27.84 18.33
C ASP A 53 46.57 -28.19 19.32
N ARG A 54 46.86 -28.26 20.63
CA ARG A 54 45.84 -28.43 21.68
C ARG A 54 44.90 -27.23 21.79
N TYR A 55 45.44 -26.01 21.77
CA TYR A 55 44.64 -24.79 21.75
C TYR A 55 43.70 -24.74 20.52
N LEU A 56 44.21 -25.04 19.32
CA LEU A 56 43.42 -25.04 18.09
C LEU A 56 42.35 -26.13 18.11
N THR A 57 42.68 -27.30 18.68
CA THR A 57 41.71 -28.38 18.91
C THR A 57 40.58 -27.91 19.81
N ALA A 58 40.89 -27.28 20.96
CA ALA A 58 39.88 -26.71 21.85
C ALA A 58 39.05 -25.62 21.15
N ARG A 59 39.68 -24.75 20.35
CA ARG A 59 39.01 -23.68 19.59
C ARG A 59 38.19 -24.18 18.39
N SER A 60 38.38 -25.44 17.96
CA SER A 60 37.66 -26.03 16.83
C SER A 60 36.28 -26.58 17.21
N GLN A 61 35.99 -26.72 18.50
CA GLN A 61 34.71 -27.23 18.98
C GLN A 61 33.57 -26.28 18.58
N SER A 62 32.44 -26.84 18.13
CA SER A 62 31.29 -26.07 17.64
C SER A 62 30.69 -25.14 18.68
N ASN A 63 30.82 -25.46 19.97
CA ASN A 63 30.34 -24.67 21.11
C ASN A 63 31.49 -24.28 22.05
N VAL A 64 32.64 -23.83 21.51
CA VAL A 64 33.79 -23.41 22.32
C VAL A 64 33.38 -22.32 23.33
N LYS A 65 33.68 -22.55 24.60
CA LYS A 65 33.58 -21.57 25.68
C LYS A 65 34.96 -21.05 26.04
N PHE A 66 35.03 -19.87 26.65
CA PHE A 66 36.29 -19.36 27.18
C PHE A 66 36.96 -20.36 28.14
N GLU A 67 36.17 -21.03 28.97
CA GLU A 67 36.65 -22.07 29.91
C GLU A 67 37.42 -23.20 29.23
N ASP A 68 37.08 -23.54 27.98
CA ASP A 68 37.73 -24.63 27.24
C ASP A 68 39.12 -24.22 26.72
N ILE A 69 39.38 -22.91 26.61
CA ILE A 69 40.62 -22.36 26.06
C ILE A 69 41.42 -21.55 27.08
N LYS A 70 40.85 -21.20 28.24
CA LYS A 70 41.45 -20.27 29.21
C LYS A 70 42.83 -20.71 29.66
N GLU A 71 43.06 -22.02 29.81
CA GLU A 71 44.34 -22.52 30.27
C GLU A 71 45.47 -22.17 29.30
N TYR A 72 45.20 -21.99 28.01
CA TYR A 72 46.20 -21.65 27.00
C TYR A 72 46.48 -20.16 26.92
N LEU A 73 45.63 -19.31 27.51
CA LEU A 73 45.64 -17.87 27.34
C LEU A 73 46.21 -17.19 28.58
N VAL A 74 47.12 -16.27 28.38
CA VAL A 74 47.68 -15.41 29.42
C VAL A 74 47.65 -13.97 28.97
N TRP A 75 47.64 -13.04 29.91
CA TRP A 75 47.89 -11.65 29.61
C TRP A 75 49.36 -11.39 29.31
N ASP A 76 49.64 -10.57 28.29
CA ASP A 76 51.01 -10.23 27.93
C ASP A 76 51.72 -9.38 29.00
N ASP A 77 50.99 -8.52 29.68
CA ASP A 77 51.50 -7.59 30.70
C ASP A 77 51.82 -8.28 32.04
N THR A 78 50.97 -9.20 32.50
CA THR A 78 51.11 -9.86 33.81
C THR A 78 51.64 -11.29 33.74
N ASN A 79 51.58 -11.94 32.56
CA ASN A 79 51.80 -13.37 32.36
C ASN A 79 50.84 -14.28 33.15
N GLN A 80 49.77 -13.73 33.74
CA GLN A 80 48.77 -14.50 34.45
C GLN A 80 47.75 -15.08 33.48
N VAL A 81 47.16 -16.23 33.84
CA VAL A 81 46.04 -16.82 33.11
C VAL A 81 44.87 -15.85 33.15
N ILE A 82 44.25 -15.62 31.99
CA ILE A 82 43.09 -14.73 31.89
C ILE A 82 41.94 -15.33 32.70
N ALA A 83 41.38 -14.56 33.62
CA ALA A 83 40.29 -15.00 34.47
C ALA A 83 38.95 -14.95 33.74
N SER A 84 37.99 -15.75 34.21
CA SER A 84 36.68 -15.92 33.56
C SER A 84 35.81 -14.65 33.60
N ASP A 85 35.98 -13.83 34.63
CA ASP A 85 35.35 -12.53 34.80
C ASP A 85 35.95 -11.47 33.87
N GLU A 86 37.27 -11.50 33.64
CA GLU A 86 37.96 -10.65 32.65
C GLU A 86 37.54 -10.96 31.21
N ALA A 87 37.23 -12.22 30.90
CA ALA A 87 36.71 -12.65 29.61
C ALA A 87 35.16 -12.65 29.54
N SER A 88 34.49 -12.09 30.56
CA SER A 88 33.03 -12.21 30.69
C SER A 88 32.27 -11.58 29.52
N TYR A 89 32.84 -10.58 28.85
CA TYR A 89 32.25 -9.93 27.68
C TYR A 89 32.68 -10.54 26.35
N THR A 90 33.57 -11.53 26.35
CA THR A 90 34.20 -12.02 25.13
C THR A 90 33.37 -13.12 24.47
N LYS A 91 33.19 -13.04 23.15
CA LYS A 91 32.68 -14.14 22.32
C LYS A 91 33.81 -14.66 21.45
N PHE A 92 34.15 -15.94 21.61
CA PHE A 92 35.16 -16.60 20.78
C PHE A 92 34.47 -17.37 19.65
N SER A 93 34.69 -16.92 18.41
CA SER A 93 34.23 -17.64 17.23
C SER A 93 35.01 -18.96 17.07
N PRO A 94 34.32 -20.10 16.82
CA PRO A 94 34.98 -21.38 16.63
C PRO A 94 35.74 -21.41 15.30
N VAL A 95 36.90 -22.07 15.29
CA VAL A 95 37.75 -22.22 14.10
C VAL A 95 37.53 -23.61 13.52
N THR A 96 36.38 -23.82 12.90
CA THR A 96 35.91 -25.15 12.47
C THR A 96 36.57 -25.67 11.19
N SER A 97 37.05 -24.78 10.31
CA SER A 97 37.73 -25.19 9.07
C SER A 97 39.20 -25.52 9.32
N LYS A 98 39.66 -26.67 8.82
CA LYS A 98 41.09 -27.05 8.81
C LYS A 98 41.98 -25.98 8.17
N SER A 99 41.52 -25.31 7.11
CA SER A 99 42.29 -24.23 6.47
C SER A 99 42.47 -23.02 7.39
N LYS A 100 41.42 -22.62 8.10
CA LYS A 100 41.47 -21.51 9.08
C LYS A 100 42.30 -21.88 10.31
N GLN A 101 42.27 -23.15 10.72
CA GLN A 101 43.14 -23.65 11.79
C GLN A 101 44.61 -23.54 11.38
N GLU A 102 44.97 -23.96 10.17
CA GLU A 102 46.36 -23.88 9.70
C GLU A 102 46.81 -22.41 9.50
N GLU A 103 45.95 -21.55 8.98
CA GLU A 103 46.23 -20.11 8.87
C GLU A 103 46.51 -19.48 10.24
N LEU A 104 45.64 -19.76 11.22
CA LEU A 104 45.83 -19.29 12.59
C LEU A 104 47.08 -19.90 13.23
N ARG A 105 47.37 -21.17 12.93
CA ARG A 105 48.56 -21.88 13.40
C ARG A 105 49.83 -21.20 12.91
N ILE A 106 49.95 -20.98 11.60
CA ILE A 106 51.08 -20.30 10.98
C ILE A 106 51.22 -18.89 11.58
N LYS A 107 50.12 -18.15 11.66
CA LYS A 107 50.09 -16.80 12.24
C LYS A 107 50.63 -16.78 13.67
N LEU A 108 50.22 -17.72 14.53
CA LEU A 108 50.66 -17.79 15.92
C LEU A 108 52.11 -18.26 16.09
N LEU A 109 52.61 -19.10 15.19
CA LEU A 109 54.01 -19.55 15.17
C LEU A 109 54.97 -18.45 14.72
N THR A 110 54.54 -17.59 13.80
CA THR A 110 55.35 -16.47 13.28
C THR A 110 55.13 -15.16 14.04
N ALA A 111 54.05 -15.07 14.83
CA ALA A 111 53.76 -13.90 15.65
C ALA A 111 54.87 -13.60 16.66
N THR A 112 55.05 -12.31 16.88
CA THR A 112 56.07 -11.71 17.74
C THR A 112 55.40 -10.91 18.85
N PRO A 113 56.15 -10.42 19.86
CA PRO A 113 55.60 -9.50 20.85
C PRO A 113 55.06 -8.18 20.28
N LYS A 114 55.22 -7.88 18.99
CA LYS A 114 54.58 -6.73 18.33
C LYS A 114 53.12 -7.01 18.00
N ASP A 115 52.75 -8.26 17.74
CA ASP A 115 51.41 -8.69 17.39
C ASP A 115 50.47 -8.69 18.61
N ASN A 116 49.15 -8.64 18.37
CA ASN A 116 48.14 -8.63 19.45
C ASN A 116 48.06 -9.96 20.22
N MET A 117 48.54 -11.04 19.60
CA MET A 117 48.54 -12.38 20.17
C MET A 117 49.76 -13.15 19.67
N TYR A 118 50.52 -13.77 20.56
CA TYR A 118 51.73 -14.52 20.20
C TYR A 118 52.08 -15.61 21.23
N LEU A 119 52.92 -16.57 20.86
CA LEU A 119 53.40 -17.62 21.77
C LEU A 119 54.53 -17.12 22.68
N LYS A 120 54.34 -17.24 24.00
CA LYS A 120 55.26 -16.80 25.05
C LYS A 120 55.54 -17.91 26.04
N SER A 121 56.78 -18.05 26.49
CA SER A 121 57.12 -18.94 27.62
C SER A 121 56.94 -18.16 28.92
N VAL A 122 55.99 -18.55 29.76
CA VAL A 122 55.68 -17.85 31.04
C VAL A 122 56.38 -18.46 32.26
N GLY A 123 57.17 -19.51 32.06
CA GLY A 123 57.90 -20.16 33.13
C GLY A 123 58.37 -21.56 32.74
N ARG A 124 58.51 -22.43 33.74
CA ARG A 124 58.84 -23.85 33.53
C ARG A 124 57.89 -24.78 34.26
N ARG A 125 57.46 -25.85 33.59
CA ARG A 125 56.76 -26.99 34.20
C ARG A 125 57.75 -28.08 34.60
N PHE A 126 57.52 -28.68 35.76
CA PHE A 126 58.39 -29.70 36.36
C PHE A 126 59.87 -29.26 36.46
N GLY A 127 60.14 -27.95 36.55
CA GLY A 127 61.48 -27.35 36.63
C GLY A 127 62.30 -27.33 35.33
N ILE A 128 61.93 -28.12 34.31
CA ILE A 128 62.77 -28.31 33.11
C ILE A 128 62.08 -28.01 31.77
N PHE A 129 60.76 -28.14 31.67
CA PHE A 129 60.06 -27.92 30.41
C PHE A 129 59.51 -26.49 30.33
N PRO A 130 59.57 -25.81 29.18
CA PRO A 130 58.98 -24.48 29.03
C PRO A 130 57.45 -24.52 29.18
N ASP A 131 56.86 -23.57 29.90
CA ASP A 131 55.40 -23.38 29.92
C ASP A 131 55.00 -22.39 28.83
N TYR A 132 54.80 -22.88 27.60
CA TYR A 132 54.32 -22.04 26.52
C TYR A 132 52.82 -21.75 26.67
N ARG A 133 52.44 -20.48 26.50
CA ARG A 133 51.09 -19.96 26.50
C ARG A 133 50.93 -18.99 25.33
N ILE A 134 49.68 -18.70 24.99
CA ILE A 134 49.32 -17.66 24.02
C ILE A 134 49.11 -16.38 24.81
N ALA A 135 50.03 -15.43 24.68
CA ALA A 135 49.95 -14.13 25.31
C ALA A 135 49.03 -13.21 24.49
N LEU A 136 48.00 -12.65 25.14
CA LEU A 136 47.10 -11.64 24.57
C LEU A 136 47.49 -10.26 25.08
N LYS A 137 47.60 -9.30 24.16
CA LYS A 137 47.70 -7.89 24.55
C LYS A 137 46.33 -7.41 25.04
N PRO A 138 46.26 -6.73 26.20
CA PRO A 138 45.02 -6.14 26.66
C PRO A 138 44.55 -5.08 25.68
N LEU A 139 43.28 -5.18 25.30
CA LEU A 139 42.61 -4.24 24.42
C LEU A 139 41.76 -3.29 25.28
N SER A 140 41.89 -1.99 25.02
CA SER A 140 40.97 -0.99 25.57
C SER A 140 40.11 -0.46 24.43
N LEU A 141 38.79 -0.51 24.62
CA LEU A 141 37.80 -0.01 23.66
C LEU A 141 36.99 1.10 24.31
N THR A 142 36.93 2.24 23.63
CA THR A 142 36.13 3.39 24.03
C THR A 142 34.85 3.42 23.22
N VAL A 143 33.72 3.58 23.88
CA VAL A 143 32.42 3.80 23.25
C VAL A 143 31.95 5.23 23.51
N LYS A 144 31.40 5.85 22.48
CA LYS A 144 30.85 7.21 22.52
C LYS A 144 29.36 7.18 22.18
N THR A 145 28.54 7.99 22.84
CA THR A 145 27.14 8.19 22.44
C THR A 145 26.68 9.60 22.80
N ASN A 146 25.69 10.11 22.08
CA ASN A 146 25.03 11.38 22.34
C ASN A 146 23.62 11.22 22.96
N LEU A 147 23.34 10.06 23.56
CA LEU A 147 22.09 9.75 24.21
C LEU A 147 22.32 9.60 25.72
N SER A 148 21.61 10.37 26.54
CA SER A 148 21.54 10.18 27.99
C SER A 148 20.46 9.15 28.39
N GLY A 149 20.69 8.42 29.48
CA GLY A 149 19.74 7.47 30.06
C GLY A 149 19.61 6.14 29.33
N VAL A 150 20.56 5.78 28.47
CA VAL A 150 20.56 4.49 27.74
C VAL A 150 21.65 3.57 28.29
N ASP A 151 21.34 2.27 28.32
CA ASP A 151 22.28 1.23 28.69
C ASP A 151 23.20 0.93 27.52
N ILE A 152 24.49 0.84 27.82
CA ILE A 152 25.52 0.44 26.86
C ILE A 152 25.85 -1.02 27.15
N LEU A 153 25.77 -1.84 26.12
CA LEU A 153 26.00 -3.27 26.21
C LEU A 153 27.19 -3.67 25.35
N LEU A 154 28.05 -4.52 25.90
CA LEU A 154 29.12 -5.21 25.18
C LEU A 154 28.73 -6.68 25.05
N ASN A 155 28.56 -7.15 23.82
CA ASN A 155 28.11 -8.51 23.51
C ASN A 155 26.85 -8.92 24.31
N GLN A 156 25.88 -7.99 24.39
CA GLN A 156 24.58 -8.12 25.09
C GLN A 156 24.66 -8.09 26.63
N LYS A 157 25.81 -7.76 27.22
CA LYS A 157 25.94 -7.53 28.67
C LYS A 157 26.12 -6.06 28.95
N LYS A 158 25.33 -5.51 29.88
CA LYS A 158 25.44 -4.12 30.31
C LYS A 158 26.82 -3.83 30.90
N ILE A 159 27.45 -2.76 30.45
CA ILE A 159 28.75 -2.27 30.94
C ILE A 159 28.66 -0.88 31.57
N ALA A 160 27.70 -0.07 31.13
CA ALA A 160 27.48 1.29 31.64
C ALA A 160 26.05 1.75 31.33
N THR A 161 25.63 2.84 31.95
CA THR A 161 24.46 3.63 31.56
C THR A 161 24.94 5.05 31.29
N SER A 162 24.56 5.61 30.15
CA SER A 162 24.94 6.99 29.83
C SER A 162 24.18 7.99 30.70
N ASP A 163 24.86 9.05 31.11
CA ASP A 163 24.30 10.10 31.96
C ASP A 163 24.25 11.48 31.28
N SER A 164 24.77 11.58 30.06
CA SER A 164 24.94 12.84 29.34
C SER A 164 24.88 12.67 27.81
N ASP A 165 24.64 13.77 27.11
CA ASP A 165 24.51 13.78 25.63
C ASP A 165 25.88 13.84 24.92
N ASN A 166 26.98 13.64 25.64
CA ASN A 166 28.34 13.47 25.12
C ASN A 166 29.08 12.41 25.93
N TYR A 167 28.38 11.31 26.24
CA TYR A 167 28.89 10.28 27.13
C TYR A 167 29.99 9.45 26.45
N THR A 168 31.05 9.16 27.20
CA THR A 168 32.12 8.27 26.78
C THR A 168 32.42 7.27 27.90
N TYR A 169 32.66 6.02 27.53
CA TYR A 169 33.04 4.97 28.46
C TYR A 169 34.13 4.11 27.85
N THR A 170 35.16 3.79 28.63
CA THR A 170 36.25 2.91 28.19
C THR A 170 36.17 1.62 28.96
N VAL A 171 36.09 0.51 28.23
CA VAL A 171 36.28 -0.83 28.79
C VAL A 171 37.74 -1.19 28.59
N ASP A 172 38.48 -1.27 29.70
CA ASP A 172 39.89 -1.64 29.69
C ASP A 172 40.08 -3.15 29.84
N HIS A 173 41.28 -3.60 29.46
CA HIS A 173 41.75 -4.96 29.71
C HIS A 173 40.87 -6.06 29.12
N LEU A 174 40.37 -5.84 27.90
CA LEU A 174 39.62 -6.83 27.14
C LEU A 174 40.54 -7.81 26.39
N PRO A 175 40.21 -9.12 26.32
CA PRO A 175 40.93 -10.04 25.46
C PRO A 175 40.78 -9.65 23.99
N THR A 176 41.79 -9.89 23.15
CA THR A 176 41.66 -9.66 21.69
C THR A 176 40.66 -10.66 21.10
N ALA A 177 39.46 -10.19 20.72
CA ALA A 177 38.35 -11.02 20.25
C ALA A 177 37.27 -10.21 19.51
N ASP A 178 36.14 -10.86 19.19
CA ASP A 178 35.00 -10.25 18.51
C ASP A 178 34.08 -9.53 19.54
N TYR A 179 33.86 -8.24 19.31
CA TYR A 179 33.04 -7.39 20.17
C TYR A 179 31.94 -6.68 19.37
N THR A 180 30.75 -6.60 19.94
CA THR A 180 29.65 -5.79 19.43
C THR A 180 29.12 -4.91 20.56
N PHE A 181 29.14 -3.60 20.34
CA PHE A 181 28.53 -2.65 21.25
C PHE A 181 27.12 -2.33 20.78
N SER A 182 26.17 -2.22 21.71
CA SER A 182 24.81 -1.79 21.42
C SER A 182 24.27 -0.85 22.49
N LEU A 183 23.30 -0.02 22.11
CA LEU A 183 22.50 0.78 23.04
C LEU A 183 21.15 0.09 23.27
N ASP A 184 20.70 0.09 24.52
CA ASP A 184 19.36 -0.35 24.92
C ASP A 184 18.72 0.72 25.81
N GLY A 185 17.45 1.03 25.57
CA GLY A 185 16.74 2.09 26.28
C GLY A 185 15.81 2.89 25.37
N GLN A 186 15.38 4.06 25.87
CA GLN A 186 14.45 4.93 25.16
C GLN A 186 14.93 6.37 25.16
N HIS A 187 14.63 7.08 24.08
CA HIS A 187 14.76 8.52 23.97
C HIS A 187 13.41 9.11 23.56
N ASN A 188 12.86 10.02 24.37
CA ASN A 188 11.53 10.62 24.14
C ASN A 188 10.42 9.57 23.86
N GLY A 189 10.41 8.48 24.64
CA GLY A 189 9.46 7.37 24.50
C GLY A 189 9.71 6.44 23.30
N LYS A 190 10.77 6.68 22.52
CA LYS A 190 11.14 5.85 21.36
C LYS A 190 12.30 4.94 21.70
N ALA A 191 12.13 3.65 21.47
CA ALA A 191 13.19 2.66 21.71
C ALA A 191 14.38 2.87 20.77
N VAL A 192 15.57 2.97 21.35
CA VAL A 192 16.84 3.11 20.63
C VAL A 192 17.37 1.72 20.33
N GLU A 193 17.60 1.42 19.06
CA GLU A 193 18.23 0.17 18.61
C GLU A 193 19.40 0.51 17.70
N LEU A 194 20.60 0.55 18.29
CA LEU A 194 21.84 0.80 17.58
C LEU A 194 22.88 -0.22 18.01
N SER A 195 23.60 -0.78 17.04
CA SER A 195 24.61 -1.81 17.31
C SER A 195 25.76 -1.70 16.30
N LYS A 196 27.00 -1.67 16.77
CA LYS A 196 28.20 -1.70 15.93
C LYS A 196 29.19 -2.75 16.42
N ALA A 197 29.69 -3.55 15.48
CA ALA A 197 30.78 -4.47 15.73
C ALA A 197 32.12 -3.73 15.70
N TYR A 198 33.03 -4.10 16.60
CA TYR A 198 34.42 -3.67 16.55
C TYR A 198 35.09 -4.25 15.30
N ASN A 199 35.71 -3.40 14.50
CA ASN A 199 36.29 -3.76 13.21
C ASN A 199 37.73 -4.31 13.30
N GLY A 200 38.26 -4.49 14.51
CA GLY A 200 39.64 -4.96 14.73
C GLY A 200 40.72 -3.88 14.63
N LYS A 201 40.35 -2.61 14.37
CA LYS A 201 41.29 -1.49 14.19
C LYS A 201 40.94 -0.29 15.06
N ASP A 202 39.73 0.24 14.91
CA ASP A 202 39.30 1.48 15.55
C ASP A 202 38.95 1.24 17.02
N LYS A 203 39.77 1.77 17.92
CA LYS A 203 39.56 1.63 19.36
C LYS A 203 38.36 2.42 19.87
N THR A 204 37.85 3.36 19.08
CA THR A 204 36.67 4.17 19.41
C THR A 204 35.47 3.71 18.59
N ILE A 205 34.43 3.25 19.26
CA ILE A 205 33.16 2.84 18.67
C ILE A 205 32.16 3.97 18.87
N ASP A 206 31.79 4.59 17.76
CA ASP A 206 30.85 5.70 17.75
C ASP A 206 29.40 5.21 17.64
N LEU A 207 28.65 5.31 18.74
CA LEU A 207 27.23 5.02 18.83
C LEU A 207 26.39 6.31 18.93
N SER A 208 26.87 7.43 18.39
CA SER A 208 26.05 8.62 18.25
C SER A 208 24.97 8.44 17.18
N VAL A 209 23.79 9.00 17.43
CA VAL A 209 22.64 9.02 16.52
C VAL A 209 22.40 10.43 16.00
N SER A 210 21.79 10.52 14.81
CA SER A 210 21.30 11.78 14.27
C SER A 210 19.80 11.88 14.53
N PHE A 211 19.36 13.02 15.07
CA PHE A 211 17.95 13.36 15.20
C PHE A 211 17.50 14.04 13.92
N LYS A 212 16.58 13.42 13.19
CA LYS A 212 16.04 13.97 11.95
C LYS A 212 14.53 14.14 12.03
N ASN A 213 14.05 15.24 11.50
CA ASN A 213 12.66 15.55 11.24
C ASN A 213 12.46 15.54 9.73
N PHE A 214 11.50 14.79 9.23
CA PHE A 214 11.20 14.78 7.79
C PHE A 214 9.80 14.19 7.56
N THR A 215 9.23 14.47 6.40
CA THR A 215 7.95 13.93 5.99
C THR A 215 8.16 12.80 5.01
N VAL A 216 7.56 11.65 5.25
CA VAL A 216 7.49 10.56 4.28
C VAL A 216 6.21 10.69 3.47
N ARG A 217 6.32 10.52 2.15
CA ARG A 217 5.21 10.37 1.20
C ARG A 217 5.34 9.07 0.42
N SER A 218 4.25 8.36 0.21
CA SER A 218 4.24 7.07 -0.49
C SER A 218 2.90 6.80 -1.16
N ASN A 219 2.94 6.16 -2.33
CA ASN A 219 1.78 5.57 -2.98
C ASN A 219 1.20 4.34 -2.25
N LEU A 220 1.89 3.80 -1.24
CA LEU A 220 1.36 2.81 -0.30
C LEU A 220 0.61 3.53 0.83
N LYS A 221 -0.63 3.95 0.55
CA LYS A 221 -1.41 4.88 1.41
C LYS A 221 -1.54 4.44 2.88
N ASP A 222 -1.59 3.14 3.13
CA ASP A 222 -1.75 2.48 4.43
C ASP A 222 -0.55 1.56 4.75
N GLY A 223 0.60 1.81 4.15
CA GLY A 223 1.84 1.08 4.42
C GLY A 223 2.45 1.40 5.79
N ASP A 224 3.38 0.58 6.23
CA ASP A 224 4.16 0.83 7.44
C ASP A 224 5.54 1.39 7.09
N LEU A 225 5.99 2.42 7.80
CA LEU A 225 7.32 2.98 7.72
C LEU A 225 8.32 2.12 8.50
N TYR A 226 9.46 1.80 7.88
CA TYR A 226 10.53 1.02 8.46
C TYR A 226 11.87 1.73 8.39
N PHE A 227 12.62 1.68 9.50
CA PHE A 227 14.04 2.03 9.52
C PHE A 227 14.82 0.72 9.73
N GLY A 228 15.56 0.31 8.70
CA GLY A 228 16.20 -1.01 8.65
C GLY A 228 15.20 -2.15 8.77
N LYS A 229 15.20 -2.87 9.90
CA LYS A 229 14.26 -3.97 10.16
C LYS A 229 13.10 -3.57 11.07
N LYS A 230 13.19 -2.40 11.71
CA LYS A 230 12.26 -1.95 12.74
C LYS A 230 11.09 -1.20 12.13
N ARG A 231 9.87 -1.60 12.51
CA ARG A 231 8.64 -0.86 12.19
C ARG A 231 8.56 0.38 13.08
N ILE A 232 8.32 1.53 12.47
CA ILE A 232 8.26 2.81 13.15
C ILE A 232 6.82 3.23 13.36
N ALA A 233 6.03 3.27 12.29
CA ALA A 233 4.63 3.68 12.33
C ALA A 233 3.88 3.20 11.08
N SER A 234 2.55 3.31 11.10
CA SER A 234 1.73 3.24 9.88
C SER A 234 1.58 4.62 9.27
N LEU A 235 1.54 4.69 7.95
CA LEU A 235 1.19 5.88 7.20
C LEU A 235 -0.32 6.12 7.30
N SER A 236 -0.71 7.38 7.18
CA SER A 236 -2.10 7.81 7.02
C SER A 236 -2.22 8.52 5.68
N ASN A 237 -3.00 7.96 4.76
CA ASN A 237 -3.15 8.47 3.38
C ASN A 237 -1.81 8.70 2.66
N GLY A 238 -0.85 7.81 2.88
CA GLY A 238 0.44 7.84 2.21
C GLY A 238 1.43 8.79 2.87
N GLU A 239 1.08 9.40 3.99
CA GLU A 239 1.94 10.36 4.68
C GLU A 239 2.26 9.93 6.11
N TYR A 240 3.47 10.26 6.56
CA TYR A 240 3.87 10.18 7.96
C TYR A 240 4.94 11.23 8.27
N GLN A 241 4.75 12.00 9.35
CA GLN A 241 5.74 12.96 9.81
C GLN A 241 6.66 12.30 10.84
N VAL A 242 7.92 12.10 10.45
CA VAL A 242 8.97 11.72 11.39
C VAL A 242 9.43 12.98 12.11
N SER A 243 9.33 12.97 13.44
CA SER A 243 9.88 14.02 14.29
C SER A 243 10.82 13.42 15.30
N ASP A 244 11.96 14.06 15.52
CA ASP A 244 12.92 13.76 16.58
C ASP A 244 13.18 12.25 16.78
N TYR A 245 13.45 11.55 15.68
CA TYR A 245 13.72 10.12 15.72
C TYR A 245 15.24 9.88 15.81
N PRO A 246 15.73 9.14 16.82
CA PRO A 246 17.14 8.79 16.94
C PRO A 246 17.50 7.75 15.88
N ALA A 247 18.13 8.19 14.79
CA ALA A 247 18.40 7.32 13.66
C ALA A 247 19.90 7.00 13.52
N ASP A 248 20.19 5.71 13.32
CA ASP A 248 21.47 5.27 12.79
C ASP A 248 21.58 5.69 11.32
N GLU A 249 22.58 6.48 10.97
CA GLU A 249 22.77 6.93 9.58
C GLU A 249 23.06 5.77 8.60
N SER A 250 23.47 4.60 9.11
CA SER A 250 23.77 3.42 8.30
C SER A 250 22.54 2.67 7.79
N VAL A 251 21.35 2.87 8.39
CA VAL A 251 20.14 2.12 8.02
C VAL A 251 19.42 2.75 6.84
N SER A 252 18.55 1.97 6.18
CA SER A 252 17.68 2.48 5.12
C SER A 252 16.26 2.73 5.64
N VAL A 253 15.61 3.75 5.09
CA VAL A 253 14.21 4.11 5.29
C VAL A 253 13.39 3.63 4.10
N TYR A 254 12.26 2.98 4.35
CA TYR A 254 11.33 2.53 3.31
C TYR A 254 9.93 2.30 3.88
N VAL A 255 8.94 2.26 3.01
CA VAL A 255 7.57 1.88 3.34
C VAL A 255 7.33 0.45 2.88
N ARG A 256 6.60 -0.34 3.67
CA ARG A 256 6.20 -1.70 3.32
C ARG A 256 4.77 -1.96 3.71
N LYS A 257 3.99 -2.48 2.77
CA LYS A 257 2.66 -3.01 3.01
C LYS A 257 2.70 -4.54 2.99
N THR A 258 2.02 -5.16 3.95
CA THR A 258 1.91 -6.62 4.04
C THR A 258 0.49 -7.03 3.68
N PHE A 259 0.37 -7.98 2.77
CA PHE A 259 -0.86 -8.62 2.34
C PHE A 259 -0.84 -10.09 2.75
N SER A 260 -1.98 -10.79 2.63
CA SER A 260 -2.05 -12.23 2.86
C SER A 260 -1.21 -13.03 1.86
N ASP A 261 -1.03 -12.50 0.64
CA ASP A 261 -0.29 -13.12 -0.46
C ASP A 261 1.18 -12.65 -0.58
N GLY A 262 1.63 -11.74 0.30
CA GLY A 262 3.05 -11.36 0.39
C GLY A 262 3.30 -9.93 0.85
N LYS A 263 4.46 -9.36 0.49
CA LYS A 263 4.90 -8.04 0.95
C LYS A 263 5.30 -7.16 -0.23
N LEU A 264 4.78 -5.94 -0.26
CA LEU A 264 5.15 -4.91 -1.24
C LEU A 264 5.95 -3.83 -0.52
N SER A 265 7.12 -3.47 -1.04
CA SER A 265 7.99 -2.45 -0.45
C SER A 265 8.27 -1.35 -1.46
N SER A 266 8.44 -0.13 -0.96
CA SER A 266 8.92 1.00 -1.74
C SER A 266 10.40 0.86 -2.08
N SER A 267 10.91 1.82 -2.86
CA SER A 267 12.33 2.16 -2.87
C SER A 267 12.87 2.41 -1.45
N LYS A 268 14.17 2.18 -1.27
CA LYS A 268 14.88 2.39 -0.01
C LYS A 268 15.79 3.59 -0.13
N GLU A 269 15.73 4.51 0.82
CA GLU A 269 16.67 5.63 0.93
C GLU A 269 17.61 5.40 2.11
N ALA A 270 18.89 5.72 1.97
CA ALA A 270 19.82 5.61 3.09
C ALA A 270 19.61 6.76 4.07
N MET A 271 19.53 6.49 5.37
CA MET A 271 19.24 7.50 6.38
C MET A 271 20.28 8.62 6.39
N LYS A 272 21.56 8.31 6.13
CA LYS A 272 22.63 9.31 5.93
C LYS A 272 22.32 10.37 4.86
N ASN A 273 21.55 10.03 3.83
CA ASN A 273 21.22 10.92 2.72
C ASN A 273 19.96 11.77 2.99
N VAL A 274 19.19 11.45 4.02
CA VAL A 274 17.98 12.19 4.36
C VAL A 274 18.37 13.51 5.02
N THR A 275 18.00 14.63 4.42
CA THR A 275 18.19 15.96 4.99
C THR A 275 17.11 16.27 6.03
N ASP A 276 17.47 16.99 7.09
CA ASP A 276 16.50 17.48 8.07
C ASP A 276 15.51 18.47 7.43
N GLY A 277 14.23 18.36 7.78
CA GLY A 277 13.11 19.08 7.18
C GLY A 277 12.66 18.60 5.79
N ALA A 278 13.29 17.56 5.21
CA ALA A 278 12.98 17.13 3.85
C ALA A 278 11.62 16.43 3.71
N VAL A 279 11.13 16.35 2.47
CA VAL A 279 10.04 15.46 2.08
C VAL A 279 10.63 14.31 1.27
N LEU A 280 10.50 13.08 1.79
CA LEU A 280 11.04 11.88 1.20
C LEU A 280 9.95 11.08 0.50
N GLN A 281 10.05 10.96 -0.82
CA GLN A 281 9.14 10.17 -1.64
C GLN A 281 9.60 8.70 -1.69
N LEU A 282 8.80 7.80 -1.14
CA LEU A 282 9.07 6.37 -1.01
C LEU A 282 7.96 5.57 -1.69
N ASP A 283 7.95 5.58 -3.02
CA ASP A 283 6.95 4.87 -3.80
C ASP A 283 7.35 3.42 -4.10
N ALA A 284 6.35 2.55 -4.13
CA ALA A 284 6.48 1.19 -4.65
C ALA A 284 6.16 1.15 -6.14
N GLU A 285 6.91 0.35 -6.88
CA GLU A 285 6.71 0.22 -8.33
C GLU A 285 5.44 -0.53 -8.69
N GLY A 286 4.74 -0.06 -9.72
CA GLY A 286 3.60 -0.75 -10.30
C GLY A 286 2.37 -0.85 -9.39
N VAL A 287 2.24 0.08 -8.45
CA VAL A 287 0.98 0.35 -7.74
C VAL A 287 0.02 1.02 -8.71
N LEU A 288 -1.21 0.52 -8.82
CA LEU A 288 -2.27 1.14 -9.62
C LEU A 288 -2.78 2.38 -8.90
N ASP A 289 -2.75 3.54 -9.58
CA ASP A 289 -3.30 4.79 -9.08
C ASP A 289 -4.75 5.02 -9.55
N GLU A 290 -5.37 6.09 -9.06
CA GLU A 290 -6.77 6.41 -9.35
C GLU A 290 -6.98 6.76 -10.84
N ALA A 291 -6.00 7.43 -11.47
CA ALA A 291 -6.07 7.79 -12.88
C ALA A 291 -6.04 6.53 -13.77
N GLY A 292 -5.10 5.62 -13.52
CA GLY A 292 -5.01 4.34 -14.22
C GLY A 292 -6.22 3.45 -13.96
N ALA A 293 -6.72 3.38 -12.72
CA ALA A 293 -7.93 2.64 -12.39
C ALA A 293 -9.16 3.17 -13.15
N ASN A 294 -9.31 4.50 -13.23
CA ASN A 294 -10.40 5.14 -13.95
C ASN A 294 -10.32 4.88 -15.47
N GLN A 295 -9.11 4.92 -16.05
CA GLN A 295 -8.90 4.58 -17.45
C GLN A 295 -9.26 3.12 -17.76
N LEU A 296 -8.87 2.19 -16.88
CA LEU A 296 -9.22 0.77 -17.03
C LEU A 296 -10.73 0.54 -16.95
N LEU A 297 -11.43 1.19 -16.01
CA LEU A 297 -12.88 1.13 -15.90
C LEU A 297 -13.57 1.66 -17.17
N GLN A 298 -13.18 2.84 -17.64
CA GLN A 298 -13.75 3.45 -18.84
C GLN A 298 -13.52 2.59 -20.08
N ALA A 299 -12.31 2.02 -20.24
CA ALA A 299 -11.99 1.12 -21.33
C ALA A 299 -12.81 -0.18 -21.29
N ALA A 300 -13.10 -0.72 -20.09
CA ALA A 300 -13.94 -1.90 -19.95
C ALA A 300 -15.40 -1.62 -20.33
N PHE A 301 -15.99 -0.54 -19.81
CA PHE A 301 -17.39 -0.18 -20.08
C PHE A 301 -17.64 0.28 -21.51
N SER A 302 -16.70 1.00 -22.14
CA SER A 302 -16.86 1.46 -23.52
C SER A 302 -17.02 0.32 -24.53
N LYS A 303 -16.42 -0.85 -24.25
CA LYS A 303 -16.56 -2.06 -25.08
C LYS A 303 -17.98 -2.65 -25.04
N PHE A 304 -18.77 -2.38 -23.99
CA PHE A 304 -20.18 -2.77 -23.94
C PHE A 304 -21.08 -1.87 -24.77
N SER A 305 -20.66 -0.65 -25.13
CA SER A 305 -21.43 0.21 -26.04
C SER A 305 -21.59 -0.41 -27.43
N THR A 306 -20.61 -1.19 -27.90
CA THR A 306 -20.74 -1.98 -29.14
C THR A 306 -21.79 -3.07 -29.01
N PHE A 307 -21.83 -3.76 -27.87
CA PHE A 307 -22.83 -4.79 -27.59
C PHE A 307 -24.24 -4.17 -27.48
N ALA A 308 -24.37 -3.03 -26.82
CA ALA A 308 -25.62 -2.28 -26.68
C ALA A 308 -26.23 -1.86 -28.03
N THR A 309 -25.41 -1.57 -29.04
CA THR A 309 -25.86 -1.08 -30.35
C THR A 309 -26.03 -2.17 -31.39
N SER A 310 -25.15 -3.17 -31.42
CA SER A 310 -25.11 -4.21 -32.47
C SER A 310 -25.57 -5.60 -32.01
N GLY A 311 -25.68 -5.83 -30.69
CA GLY A 311 -25.88 -7.16 -30.11
C GLY A 311 -24.66 -8.09 -30.23
N GLN A 312 -23.55 -7.62 -30.79
CA GLN A 312 -22.30 -8.37 -30.95
C GLN A 312 -21.22 -7.82 -30.00
N ASP A 313 -20.37 -8.70 -29.50
CA ASP A 313 -19.24 -8.29 -28.68
C ASP A 313 -18.15 -7.65 -29.52
N ALA A 314 -17.47 -6.65 -28.95
CA ALA A 314 -16.17 -6.23 -29.48
C ALA A 314 -15.19 -7.42 -29.39
N SER A 315 -14.31 -7.56 -30.40
CA SER A 315 -13.43 -8.73 -30.55
C SER A 315 -12.49 -8.97 -29.36
N ASP A 316 -12.17 -7.92 -28.60
CA ASP A 316 -11.28 -7.96 -27.44
C ASP A 316 -12.01 -7.76 -26.09
N LEU A 317 -13.35 -7.73 -26.10
CA LEU A 317 -14.14 -7.58 -24.87
C LEU A 317 -13.86 -8.70 -23.88
N ALA A 318 -13.87 -9.96 -24.34
CA ALA A 318 -13.58 -11.11 -23.49
C ALA A 318 -12.19 -11.03 -22.85
N ALA A 319 -11.16 -10.51 -23.55
CA ALA A 319 -9.81 -10.41 -23.03
C ALA A 319 -9.68 -9.48 -21.80
N THR A 320 -10.65 -8.59 -21.59
CA THR A 320 -10.73 -7.68 -20.43
C THR A 320 -11.07 -8.41 -19.12
N PHE A 321 -11.62 -9.62 -19.21
CA PHE A 321 -12.11 -10.39 -18.08
C PHE A 321 -11.33 -11.70 -17.92
N GLU A 322 -11.01 -12.06 -16.68
CA GLU A 322 -10.53 -13.40 -16.33
C GLU A 322 -11.63 -14.42 -16.66
N ASP A 323 -11.26 -15.54 -17.30
CA ASP A 323 -12.19 -16.52 -17.92
C ASP A 323 -13.04 -15.99 -19.09
N GLY A 324 -12.72 -14.81 -19.62
CA GLY A 324 -13.35 -14.28 -20.82
C GLY A 324 -14.87 -14.12 -20.72
N SER A 325 -15.58 -14.62 -21.71
CA SER A 325 -17.05 -14.55 -21.78
C SER A 325 -17.77 -15.42 -20.73
N SER A 326 -17.04 -16.27 -20.00
CA SER A 326 -17.60 -17.06 -18.89
C SER A 326 -17.54 -16.32 -17.54
N ASN A 327 -16.97 -15.11 -17.50
CA ASN A 327 -16.89 -14.30 -16.29
C ASN A 327 -18.29 -13.86 -15.82
N GLY A 328 -18.56 -13.99 -14.53
CA GLY A 328 -19.88 -13.68 -13.95
C GLY A 328 -20.28 -12.21 -14.13
N PHE A 329 -19.35 -11.28 -13.92
CA PHE A 329 -19.61 -9.85 -14.09
C PHE A 329 -19.85 -9.48 -15.55
N TYR A 330 -19.08 -10.06 -16.48
CA TYR A 330 -19.32 -9.91 -17.92
C TYR A 330 -20.74 -10.35 -18.30
N LEU A 331 -21.17 -11.54 -17.84
CA LEU A 331 -22.51 -12.07 -18.12
C LEU A 331 -23.60 -11.18 -17.52
N ALA A 332 -23.42 -10.70 -16.28
CA ALA A 332 -24.36 -9.83 -15.60
C ALA A 332 -24.55 -8.48 -16.33
N LEU A 333 -23.47 -7.86 -16.82
CA LEU A 333 -23.55 -6.62 -17.61
C LEU A 333 -24.28 -6.84 -18.94
N LYS A 334 -24.04 -7.97 -19.62
CA LYS A 334 -24.79 -8.29 -20.84
C LYS A 334 -26.26 -8.53 -20.57
N GLU A 335 -26.57 -9.23 -19.49
CA GLU A 335 -27.94 -9.54 -19.13
C GLU A 335 -28.73 -8.27 -18.76
N SER A 336 -28.12 -7.32 -18.04
CA SER A 336 -28.76 -6.04 -17.72
C SER A 336 -29.10 -5.24 -18.98
N ILE A 337 -28.20 -5.24 -19.98
CA ILE A 337 -28.45 -4.62 -21.29
C ILE A 337 -29.56 -5.37 -22.04
N LYS A 338 -29.50 -6.69 -22.12
CA LYS A 338 -30.47 -7.52 -22.84
C LYS A 338 -31.87 -7.41 -22.27
N GLN A 339 -32.01 -7.38 -20.95
CA GLN A 339 -33.31 -7.28 -20.30
C GLN A 339 -34.08 -6.07 -20.84
N LYS A 340 -33.45 -4.90 -20.87
CA LYS A 340 -34.09 -3.66 -21.33
C LYS A 340 -34.22 -3.55 -22.84
N THR A 341 -33.25 -4.05 -23.60
CA THR A 341 -33.17 -3.84 -25.05
C THR A 341 -33.87 -4.94 -25.86
N GLN A 342 -34.06 -6.14 -25.30
CA GLN A 342 -34.54 -7.32 -26.03
C GLN A 342 -35.75 -7.99 -25.37
N LEU A 343 -35.82 -8.03 -24.04
CA LEU A 343 -36.82 -8.81 -23.30
C LEU A 343 -38.01 -7.97 -22.83
N ASP A 344 -37.78 -6.72 -22.44
CA ASP A 344 -38.85 -5.80 -22.01
C ASP A 344 -39.91 -5.62 -23.12
N SER A 345 -41.17 -5.47 -22.68
CA SER A 345 -42.32 -5.33 -23.58
C SER A 345 -42.20 -4.10 -24.49
N ARG A 346 -41.75 -2.98 -23.91
CA ARG A 346 -41.37 -1.76 -24.63
C ARG A 346 -39.86 -1.68 -24.72
N LYS A 347 -39.35 -1.76 -25.96
CA LYS A 347 -37.93 -1.68 -26.25
C LYS A 347 -37.54 -0.23 -26.54
N PRO A 348 -36.38 0.24 -26.04
CA PRO A 348 -35.86 1.55 -26.37
C PRO A 348 -35.40 1.59 -27.83
N SER A 349 -35.48 2.77 -28.44
CA SER A 349 -34.96 3.04 -29.77
C SER A 349 -33.43 3.11 -29.79
N SER A 350 -32.82 3.54 -28.69
CA SER A 350 -31.37 3.50 -28.51
C SER A 350 -30.97 3.39 -27.04
N LEU A 351 -29.75 2.92 -26.80
CA LEU A 351 -29.10 2.85 -25.49
C LEU A 351 -27.74 3.54 -25.58
N THR A 352 -27.47 4.46 -24.66
CA THR A 352 -26.15 5.05 -24.44
C THR A 352 -25.65 4.71 -23.04
N ILE A 353 -24.41 4.25 -22.94
CA ILE A 353 -23.73 3.98 -21.66
C ILE A 353 -22.72 5.10 -21.42
N SER A 354 -22.83 5.80 -20.28
CA SER A 354 -21.88 6.85 -19.91
C SER A 354 -20.50 6.26 -19.59
N ALA A 355 -19.46 7.10 -19.63
CA ALA A 355 -18.19 6.73 -19.02
C ALA A 355 -18.41 6.50 -17.51
N PRO A 356 -17.94 5.37 -16.94
CA PRO A 356 -18.02 5.14 -15.50
C PRO A 356 -17.09 6.08 -14.73
N SER A 357 -17.47 6.42 -13.50
CA SER A 357 -16.64 7.14 -12.54
C SER A 357 -16.13 6.20 -11.44
N LEU A 358 -14.85 6.30 -11.09
CA LEU A 358 -14.26 5.60 -9.95
C LEU A 358 -14.77 6.23 -8.64
N THR A 359 -15.29 5.40 -7.73
CA THR A 359 -15.78 5.84 -6.41
C THR A 359 -14.88 5.39 -5.26
N SER A 360 -14.11 4.31 -5.45
CA SER A 360 -13.09 3.87 -4.49
C SER A 360 -12.03 2.99 -5.16
N LEU A 361 -10.81 2.98 -4.60
CA LEU A 361 -9.70 2.15 -5.04
C LEU A 361 -8.91 1.64 -3.84
N ASN A 362 -8.89 0.32 -3.65
CA ASN A 362 -8.17 -0.33 -2.56
C ASN A 362 -7.32 -1.48 -3.09
N GLN A 363 -6.02 -1.47 -2.82
CA GLN A 363 -5.18 -2.65 -3.07
C GLN A 363 -5.42 -3.68 -1.97
N VAL A 364 -5.91 -4.86 -2.35
CA VAL A 364 -6.31 -5.95 -1.44
C VAL A 364 -5.36 -7.16 -1.47
N GLY A 365 -4.38 -7.15 -2.37
CA GLY A 365 -3.29 -8.12 -2.46
C GLY A 365 -2.15 -7.59 -3.34
N LEU A 366 -1.06 -8.36 -3.48
CA LEU A 366 0.10 -7.92 -4.26
C LEU A 366 -0.24 -7.55 -5.71
N LYS A 367 -1.17 -8.30 -6.31
CA LYS A 367 -1.61 -8.12 -7.70
C LYS A 367 -3.10 -7.82 -7.82
N THR A 368 -3.81 -7.53 -6.73
CA THR A 368 -5.27 -7.42 -6.74
C THR A 368 -5.76 -6.13 -6.12
N TYR A 369 -6.76 -5.52 -6.78
CA TYR A 369 -7.34 -4.23 -6.42
C TYR A 369 -8.85 -4.33 -6.44
N GLN A 370 -9.51 -3.74 -5.45
CA GLN A 370 -10.96 -3.61 -5.38
C GLN A 370 -11.34 -2.19 -5.74
N LEU A 371 -12.20 -2.05 -6.75
CA LEU A 371 -12.64 -0.78 -7.30
C LEU A 371 -14.15 -0.65 -7.08
N GLY A 372 -14.58 0.51 -6.60
CA GLY A 372 -15.97 0.94 -6.67
C GLY A 372 -16.19 1.82 -7.89
N TYR A 373 -17.35 1.73 -8.52
CA TYR A 373 -17.68 2.56 -9.68
C TYR A 373 -19.15 3.00 -9.70
N SER A 374 -19.46 4.03 -10.47
CA SER A 374 -20.81 4.47 -10.82
C SER A 374 -20.92 4.70 -12.33
N VAL A 375 -22.03 4.31 -12.95
CA VAL A 375 -22.27 4.43 -14.41
C VAL A 375 -23.74 4.67 -14.70
N SER A 376 -24.07 5.45 -15.73
CA SER A 376 -25.45 5.72 -16.13
C SER A 376 -25.77 5.12 -17.49
N TYR A 377 -26.94 4.48 -17.60
CA TYR A 377 -27.52 3.98 -18.83
C TYR A 377 -28.68 4.88 -19.23
N THR A 378 -28.61 5.46 -20.43
CA THR A 378 -29.68 6.28 -20.99
C THR A 378 -30.39 5.49 -22.08
N TYR A 379 -31.63 5.12 -21.80
CA TYR A 379 -32.54 4.45 -22.73
C TYR A 379 -33.44 5.50 -23.37
N TYR A 380 -33.31 5.72 -24.67
CA TYR A 380 -34.18 6.64 -25.40
C TYR A 380 -35.36 5.89 -25.99
N TYR A 381 -36.57 6.40 -25.76
CA TYR A 381 -37.80 5.90 -26.35
C TYR A 381 -38.37 6.97 -27.28
N ASP A 382 -38.54 6.64 -28.55
CA ASP A 382 -39.33 7.47 -29.47
C ASP A 382 -40.82 7.12 -29.39
N GLU A 383 -41.67 7.95 -30.01
CA GLU A 383 -43.12 7.76 -30.01
C GLU A 383 -43.58 6.46 -30.69
N SER A 384 -42.77 5.90 -31.60
CA SER A 384 -43.09 4.66 -32.31
C SER A 384 -43.03 3.44 -31.38
N THR A 385 -42.27 3.55 -30.27
CA THR A 385 -42.17 2.52 -29.23
C THR A 385 -43.43 2.42 -28.35
N ASP A 386 -44.32 3.43 -28.39
CA ASP A 386 -45.59 3.46 -27.65
C ASP A 386 -46.72 3.96 -28.57
N LYS A 387 -47.29 3.02 -29.33
CA LYS A 387 -48.30 3.35 -30.35
C LYS A 387 -49.57 3.97 -29.79
N ASP A 388 -49.91 3.66 -28.53
CA ASP A 388 -51.17 4.06 -27.92
C ASP A 388 -51.09 5.47 -27.33
N LYS A 389 -50.02 5.77 -26.57
CA LYS A 389 -49.89 7.06 -25.87
C LYS A 389 -48.87 7.99 -26.52
N LYS A 390 -48.13 7.52 -27.54
CA LYS A 390 -47.10 8.28 -28.26
C LYS A 390 -46.04 8.89 -27.35
N THR A 391 -45.76 8.26 -26.21
CA THR A 391 -44.79 8.82 -25.25
C THR A 391 -43.37 8.74 -25.80
N SER A 392 -42.55 9.74 -25.50
CA SER A 392 -41.14 9.78 -25.86
C SER A 392 -40.29 10.41 -24.76
N GLY A 393 -38.98 10.17 -24.80
CA GLY A 393 -38.03 10.73 -23.85
C GLY A 393 -36.97 9.73 -23.39
N ASN A 394 -36.22 10.13 -22.37
CA ASN A 394 -35.15 9.32 -21.80
C ASN A 394 -35.59 8.64 -20.51
N LEU A 395 -35.22 7.38 -20.34
CA LEU A 395 -35.13 6.73 -19.04
C LEU A 395 -33.64 6.63 -18.68
N ILE A 396 -33.22 7.34 -17.64
CA ILE A 396 -31.84 7.35 -17.18
C ILE A 396 -31.75 6.50 -15.91
N GLN A 397 -30.95 5.45 -15.95
CA GLN A 397 -30.72 4.56 -14.83
C GLN A 397 -29.26 4.63 -14.40
N THR A 398 -29.01 5.00 -13.14
CA THR A 398 -27.65 5.02 -12.58
C THR A 398 -27.42 3.76 -11.78
N TYR A 399 -26.32 3.09 -12.11
CA TYR A 399 -25.86 1.88 -11.46
C TYR A 399 -24.59 2.15 -10.69
N SER A 400 -24.46 1.52 -9.53
CA SER A 400 -23.22 1.48 -8.76
C SER A 400 -22.80 0.03 -8.54
N GLY A 401 -21.52 -0.17 -8.35
CA GLY A 401 -20.97 -1.51 -8.23
C GLY A 401 -19.57 -1.55 -7.65
N GLN A 402 -19.13 -2.76 -7.37
CA GLN A 402 -17.75 -3.06 -7.07
C GLN A 402 -17.26 -4.16 -8.00
N LEU A 403 -15.98 -4.10 -8.35
CA LEU A 403 -15.29 -5.18 -9.06
C LEU A 403 -13.87 -5.31 -8.54
N GLN A 404 -13.28 -6.47 -8.80
CA GLN A 404 -11.88 -6.74 -8.48
C GLN A 404 -11.06 -6.78 -9.76
N LEU A 405 -9.97 -6.02 -9.82
CA LEU A 405 -8.95 -6.11 -10.85
C LEU A 405 -7.81 -7.01 -10.37
N LYS A 406 -7.26 -7.78 -11.31
CA LYS A 406 -6.08 -8.63 -11.12
C LYS A 406 -5.02 -8.25 -12.16
N ARG A 407 -3.82 -7.93 -11.68
CA ARG A 407 -2.65 -7.63 -12.50
C ARG A 407 -2.10 -8.91 -13.12
N THR A 408 -1.91 -8.88 -14.43
CA THR A 408 -1.28 -9.92 -15.24
C THR A 408 0.03 -9.40 -15.83
N ASP A 409 0.75 -10.24 -16.56
CA ASP A 409 1.96 -9.82 -17.26
C ASP A 409 1.66 -8.87 -18.45
N SER A 410 0.43 -8.93 -18.97
CA SER A 410 -0.06 -8.11 -20.10
C SER A 410 -0.86 -6.88 -19.68
N GLY A 411 -1.09 -6.65 -18.38
CA GLY A 411 -1.85 -5.51 -17.87
C GLY A 411 -2.77 -5.88 -16.69
N PHE A 412 -4.06 -5.56 -16.82
CA PHE A 412 -5.07 -5.84 -15.81
C PHE A 412 -6.28 -6.51 -16.44
N GLN A 413 -6.89 -7.43 -15.69
CA GLN A 413 -8.17 -8.04 -16.03
C GLN A 413 -9.14 -7.91 -14.87
N ILE A 414 -10.43 -7.84 -15.17
CA ILE A 414 -11.48 -8.00 -14.17
C ILE A 414 -11.48 -9.46 -13.73
N ALA A 415 -11.25 -9.70 -12.44
CA ALA A 415 -11.09 -11.03 -11.87
C ALA A 415 -12.37 -11.88 -12.02
N LYS A 416 -12.28 -13.19 -11.86
CA LYS A 416 -13.45 -14.08 -11.80
C LYS A 416 -14.18 -14.02 -10.47
N SER A 417 -13.41 -13.84 -9.40
CA SER A 417 -13.89 -13.84 -8.02
C SER A 417 -13.66 -12.48 -7.36
N GLY A 418 -14.27 -12.31 -6.18
CA GLY A 418 -14.34 -11.02 -5.47
C GLY A 418 -15.77 -10.49 -5.46
N HIS A 419 -15.99 -9.40 -4.72
CA HIS A 419 -17.27 -8.69 -4.77
C HIS A 419 -17.44 -8.08 -6.16
N GLN A 420 -18.41 -8.62 -6.89
CA GLN A 420 -18.81 -8.20 -8.23
C GLN A 420 -20.29 -7.88 -8.18
N GLU A 421 -20.60 -6.61 -8.20
CA GLU A 421 -21.98 -6.13 -8.08
C GLU A 421 -22.23 -5.04 -9.10
N HIS A 422 -23.45 -5.03 -9.64
CA HIS A 422 -23.94 -3.99 -10.54
C HIS A 422 -25.41 -3.76 -10.19
N GLN A 423 -25.66 -2.77 -9.34
CA GLN A 423 -26.97 -2.53 -8.76
C GLN A 423 -27.53 -1.19 -9.23
N LEU A 424 -28.82 -1.16 -9.57
CA LEU A 424 -29.54 0.08 -9.84
C LEU A 424 -29.66 0.87 -8.54
N ILE A 425 -29.18 2.11 -8.53
CA ILE A 425 -29.23 3.00 -7.35
C ILE A 425 -30.10 4.24 -7.56
N ALA A 426 -30.34 4.63 -8.81
CA ALA A 426 -31.23 5.74 -9.14
C ALA A 426 -31.87 5.53 -10.51
N GLU A 427 -33.08 6.05 -10.67
CA GLU A 427 -33.82 6.07 -11.92
C GLU A 427 -34.48 7.45 -12.10
N ASP A 428 -34.29 8.06 -13.27
CA ASP A 428 -34.95 9.28 -13.71
C ASP A 428 -35.72 9.00 -14.99
N ASN A 429 -37.05 9.03 -14.90
CA ASN A 429 -37.94 8.75 -16.01
C ASN A 429 -38.48 10.05 -16.61
N GLN A 430 -37.90 10.41 -17.76
CA GLN A 430 -38.27 11.58 -18.56
C GLN A 430 -39.17 11.21 -19.74
N VAL A 431 -39.70 9.99 -19.79
CA VAL A 431 -40.61 9.54 -20.85
C VAL A 431 -42.00 10.11 -20.58
N LYS A 432 -42.45 11.03 -21.44
CA LYS A 432 -43.72 11.74 -21.31
C LYS A 432 -44.52 11.70 -22.60
N ARG A 433 -45.82 11.98 -22.52
CA ARG A 433 -46.66 12.18 -23.72
C ARG A 433 -46.21 13.45 -24.46
N PRO A 434 -46.49 13.56 -25.77
CA PRO A 434 -46.36 14.83 -26.47
C PRO A 434 -47.21 15.88 -25.75
N ASP A 435 -46.71 17.10 -25.70
CA ASP A 435 -47.44 18.23 -25.11
C ASP A 435 -48.74 18.42 -25.91
N PRO A 436 -49.93 18.38 -25.28
CA PRO A 436 -51.21 18.46 -25.98
C PRO A 436 -51.39 19.70 -26.86
N ILE A 437 -50.72 20.80 -26.53
CA ILE A 437 -50.81 22.07 -27.25
C ILE A 437 -49.44 22.39 -27.86
N PRO A 438 -49.36 22.58 -29.20
CA PRO A 438 -48.16 23.04 -29.89
C PRO A 438 -47.56 24.31 -29.30
N GLU A 439 -46.22 24.38 -29.23
CA GLU A 439 -45.48 25.48 -28.60
C GLU A 439 -45.85 26.87 -29.16
N GLU A 440 -46.15 26.96 -30.45
CA GLU A 440 -46.58 28.19 -31.11
C GLU A 440 -47.90 28.77 -30.59
N LEU A 441 -48.82 27.91 -30.12
CA LEU A 441 -50.08 28.33 -29.50
C LEU A 441 -49.90 28.71 -28.02
N VAL A 442 -48.87 28.19 -27.35
CA VAL A 442 -48.60 28.44 -25.93
C VAL A 442 -48.34 29.92 -25.69
N GLY A 443 -48.97 30.45 -24.66
CA GLY A 443 -48.90 31.85 -24.27
C GLY A 443 -50.25 32.43 -23.88
N THR A 444 -50.26 33.74 -23.66
CA THR A 444 -51.47 34.50 -23.33
C THR A 444 -51.83 35.39 -24.50
N TRP A 445 -53.10 35.37 -24.89
CA TRP A 445 -53.64 36.06 -26.05
C TRP A 445 -54.78 36.95 -25.59
N GLU A 446 -54.81 38.20 -26.04
CA GLU A 446 -55.75 39.22 -25.54
C GLU A 446 -56.49 39.90 -26.69
N THR A 447 -57.75 40.27 -26.46
CA THR A 447 -58.51 41.17 -27.33
C THR A 447 -59.47 42.02 -26.52
N LYS A 448 -59.95 43.12 -27.10
CA LYS A 448 -60.97 43.98 -26.51
C LYS A 448 -62.22 43.96 -27.37
N LYS A 449 -63.36 43.61 -26.79
CA LYS A 449 -64.65 43.58 -27.46
C LYS A 449 -65.70 44.28 -26.60
N ASP A 450 -66.39 45.26 -27.18
CA ASP A 450 -67.44 46.06 -26.51
C ASP A 450 -66.99 46.72 -25.18
N GLY A 451 -65.67 46.86 -24.98
CA GLY A 451 -65.06 47.40 -23.78
C GLY A 451 -64.54 46.34 -22.79
N ASP A 452 -64.96 45.10 -22.91
CA ASP A 452 -64.50 43.97 -22.11
C ASP A 452 -63.14 43.48 -22.60
N THR A 453 -62.27 43.05 -21.68
CA THR A 453 -60.96 42.47 -22.03
C THR A 453 -61.06 40.96 -21.94
N ILE A 454 -60.83 40.28 -23.06
CA ILE A 454 -60.90 38.82 -23.16
C ILE A 454 -59.49 38.29 -23.31
N THR A 455 -59.10 37.39 -22.41
CA THR A 455 -57.78 36.76 -22.38
C THR A 455 -57.93 35.25 -22.52
N ILE A 456 -57.17 34.63 -23.42
CA ILE A 456 -57.03 33.18 -23.53
C ILE A 456 -55.58 32.82 -23.26
N SER A 457 -55.36 32.03 -22.20
CA SER A 457 -54.04 31.49 -21.86
C SER A 457 -54.01 29.99 -22.18
N LEU A 458 -53.01 29.60 -22.97
CA LEU A 458 -52.74 28.21 -23.33
C LEU A 458 -51.40 27.78 -22.76
N THR A 459 -51.38 26.65 -22.07
CA THR A 459 -50.17 26.04 -21.53
C THR A 459 -49.88 24.72 -22.23
N SER A 460 -48.61 24.34 -22.29
CA SER A 460 -48.19 23.13 -23.00
C SER A 460 -48.81 21.84 -22.43
N ASP A 461 -49.23 21.84 -21.17
CA ASP A 461 -49.90 20.70 -20.52
C ASP A 461 -51.37 20.47 -20.96
N GLY A 462 -51.86 21.25 -21.92
CA GLY A 462 -53.22 21.16 -22.44
C GLY A 462 -54.24 22.05 -21.74
N THR A 463 -53.84 22.84 -20.73
CA THR A 463 -54.77 23.75 -20.06
C THR A 463 -55.07 24.97 -20.94
N VAL A 464 -56.36 25.23 -21.14
CA VAL A 464 -56.88 26.43 -21.80
C VAL A 464 -57.72 27.19 -20.80
N THR A 465 -57.35 28.43 -20.52
CA THR A 465 -58.07 29.33 -19.61
C THR A 465 -58.55 30.56 -20.36
N LYS A 466 -59.85 30.80 -20.37
CA LYS A 466 -60.49 32.02 -20.85
C LYS A 466 -60.88 32.88 -19.66
N LYS A 467 -60.39 34.11 -19.63
CA LYS A 467 -60.77 35.15 -18.68
C LYS A 467 -61.48 36.28 -19.42
N ILE A 468 -62.55 36.79 -18.84
CA ILE A 468 -63.24 37.99 -19.31
C ILE A 468 -63.28 38.97 -18.16
N ASP A 469 -62.62 40.09 -18.35
CA ASP A 469 -62.66 41.24 -17.46
C ASP A 469 -63.72 42.20 -18.00
N TYR A 470 -64.86 42.27 -17.32
CA TYR A 470 -66.00 43.05 -17.78
C TYR A 470 -65.80 44.53 -17.51
N LYS A 471 -66.19 45.37 -18.46
CA LYS A 471 -66.17 46.83 -18.28
C LYS A 471 -67.21 47.30 -17.27
N ASP A 472 -68.33 46.58 -17.15
CA ASP A 472 -69.37 46.89 -16.17
C ASP A 472 -68.95 46.36 -14.79
N GLU A 473 -68.58 47.28 -13.88
CA GLU A 473 -68.17 46.96 -12.51
C GLU A 473 -69.25 46.21 -11.70
N LYS A 474 -70.50 46.15 -12.17
CA LYS A 474 -71.58 45.36 -11.54
C LYS A 474 -71.61 43.90 -12.00
N LYS A 475 -70.88 43.55 -13.05
CA LYS A 475 -70.79 42.19 -13.59
C LYS A 475 -69.48 41.56 -13.14
N GLU A 476 -69.56 40.44 -12.43
CA GLU A 476 -68.37 39.72 -11.99
C GLU A 476 -67.58 39.15 -13.18
N ASP A 477 -66.26 39.33 -13.14
CA ASP A 477 -65.33 38.75 -14.10
C ASP A 477 -65.50 37.23 -14.20
N SER A 478 -65.40 36.70 -15.41
CA SER A 478 -65.56 35.26 -15.67
C SER A 478 -64.20 34.62 -15.91
N THR A 479 -63.95 33.48 -15.27
CA THR A 479 -62.80 32.62 -15.57
C THR A 479 -63.27 31.20 -15.84
N LYS A 480 -62.87 30.66 -16.99
CA LYS A 480 -63.26 29.35 -17.48
C LYS A 480 -62.01 28.58 -17.85
N THR A 481 -61.87 27.38 -17.31
CA THR A 481 -60.70 26.54 -17.54
C THR A 481 -61.12 25.16 -18.02
N ALA A 482 -60.51 24.71 -19.09
CA ALA A 482 -60.65 23.36 -19.62
C ALA A 482 -59.29 22.77 -19.95
N LYS A 483 -59.28 21.46 -20.15
CA LYS A 483 -58.12 20.69 -20.55
C LYS A 483 -58.39 20.01 -21.89
N VAL A 484 -57.42 20.09 -22.79
CA VAL A 484 -57.42 19.37 -24.06
C VAL A 484 -56.42 18.23 -24.00
N SER A 485 -56.80 17.09 -24.56
CA SER A 485 -55.90 15.95 -24.72
C SER A 485 -55.01 16.10 -25.96
N GLN A 486 -55.43 16.92 -26.94
CA GLN A 486 -54.69 17.21 -28.16
C GLN A 486 -55.23 18.48 -28.85
N ALA A 487 -54.34 19.26 -29.47
CA ALA A 487 -54.65 20.26 -30.49
C ALA A 487 -54.11 19.74 -31.84
N GLU A 488 -55.00 19.21 -32.67
CA GLU A 488 -54.70 18.57 -33.94
C GLU A 488 -54.67 19.62 -35.06
N GLU A 489 -53.55 19.74 -35.77
CA GLU A 489 -53.47 20.59 -36.95
C GLU A 489 -54.20 19.95 -38.14
N LEU A 490 -55.16 20.67 -38.71
CA LEU A 490 -55.95 20.22 -39.86
C LEU A 490 -55.38 20.75 -41.19
N SER A 491 -54.84 21.96 -41.19
CA SER A 491 -54.15 22.62 -42.31
C SER A 491 -53.37 23.82 -41.76
N ASP A 492 -52.46 24.41 -42.55
CA ASP A 492 -51.51 25.48 -42.16
C ASP A 492 -52.06 26.47 -41.10
N GLY A 493 -51.68 26.25 -39.84
CA GLY A 493 -52.03 27.07 -38.67
C GLY A 493 -53.46 26.89 -38.12
N LEU A 494 -54.26 25.97 -38.63
CA LEU A 494 -55.62 25.66 -38.18
C LEU A 494 -55.64 24.40 -37.31
N TYR A 495 -56.01 24.57 -36.05
CA TYR A 495 -56.00 23.54 -35.00
C TYR A 495 -57.39 23.21 -34.50
N ARG A 496 -57.64 21.93 -34.23
CA ARG A 496 -58.84 21.39 -33.60
C ARG A 496 -58.52 20.84 -32.22
N TYR A 497 -59.33 21.18 -31.23
CA TYR A 497 -59.19 20.63 -29.89
C TYR A 497 -59.92 19.31 -29.70
N HIS A 498 -59.24 18.39 -29.03
CA HIS A 498 -59.84 17.21 -28.43
C HIS A 498 -60.03 17.47 -26.94
N PHE A 499 -61.29 17.62 -26.53
CA PHE A 499 -61.64 17.92 -25.15
C PHE A 499 -61.31 16.75 -24.22
N GLU A 500 -60.70 17.03 -23.08
CA GLU A 500 -60.42 16.05 -22.02
C GLU A 500 -61.34 16.27 -20.80
N SER A 501 -61.32 17.47 -20.21
CA SER A 501 -62.08 17.78 -18.98
C SER A 501 -62.23 19.29 -18.75
N GLY A 502 -63.05 19.69 -17.77
CA GLY A 502 -63.24 21.09 -17.36
C GLY A 502 -64.40 21.80 -18.07
N ASP A 503 -64.41 23.13 -18.02
CA ASP A 503 -65.49 23.95 -18.56
C ASP A 503 -65.25 24.30 -20.03
N LYS A 504 -65.96 23.61 -20.93
CA LYS A 504 -65.89 23.83 -22.40
C LYS A 504 -66.15 25.28 -22.82
N ALA A 505 -66.75 26.12 -21.95
CA ALA A 505 -66.88 27.55 -22.21
C ALA A 505 -65.52 28.26 -22.35
N ALA A 506 -64.43 27.63 -21.91
CA ALA A 506 -63.07 28.09 -22.16
C ALA A 506 -62.72 28.18 -23.66
N PHE A 507 -63.40 27.42 -24.53
CA PHE A 507 -63.15 27.40 -25.98
C PHE A 507 -64.14 28.23 -26.79
N THR A 508 -65.16 28.84 -26.16
CA THR A 508 -66.24 29.48 -26.91
C THR A 508 -65.84 30.84 -27.46
N VAL A 509 -66.26 31.07 -28.70
CA VAL A 509 -66.09 32.30 -29.47
C VAL A 509 -66.82 33.49 -28.83
N LEU A 510 -68.01 33.27 -28.29
CA LEU A 510 -68.83 34.25 -27.58
C LEU A 510 -69.53 33.55 -26.42
N ASP A 511 -69.82 34.29 -25.36
CA ASP A 511 -70.55 33.74 -24.21
C ASP A 511 -71.98 33.36 -24.57
N ASP A 512 -72.56 33.99 -25.59
CA ASP A 512 -73.95 33.80 -26.04
C ASP A 512 -74.22 32.46 -26.73
N ILE A 513 -73.18 31.78 -27.25
CA ILE A 513 -73.33 30.49 -27.95
C ILE A 513 -73.39 29.33 -26.95
N GLY A 514 -72.89 29.55 -25.72
CA GLY A 514 -72.79 28.52 -24.68
C GLY A 514 -71.81 27.39 -25.05
N ALA A 515 -71.30 26.70 -24.04
CA ALA A 515 -70.61 25.43 -24.24
C ALA A 515 -71.64 24.39 -24.70
N ASN A 516 -71.63 24.04 -25.98
CA ASN A 516 -72.61 23.11 -26.55
C ASN A 516 -71.90 21.97 -27.28
N ASP A 517 -72.28 20.73 -26.97
CA ASP A 517 -71.74 19.51 -27.58
C ASP A 517 -72.08 19.40 -29.08
N ALA A 518 -72.98 20.25 -29.58
CA ALA A 518 -73.23 20.44 -31.00
C ALA A 518 -72.07 21.12 -31.75
N TYR A 519 -71.00 21.53 -31.07
CA TYR A 519 -69.84 22.16 -31.69
C TYR A 519 -68.51 21.52 -31.29
N VAL A 520 -67.58 21.53 -32.23
CA VAL A 520 -66.15 21.26 -32.01
C VAL A 520 -65.42 22.58 -32.09
N TYR A 521 -64.46 22.81 -31.19
CA TYR A 521 -63.74 24.08 -31.09
C TYR A 521 -62.27 23.93 -31.47
N GLY A 522 -61.64 25.04 -31.82
CA GLY A 522 -60.25 25.08 -32.23
C GLY A 522 -59.70 26.50 -32.31
N LEU A 523 -58.52 26.63 -32.90
CA LEU A 523 -57.85 27.91 -33.14
C LEU A 523 -57.28 27.99 -34.55
N ARG A 524 -57.14 29.20 -35.07
CA ARG A 524 -56.32 29.49 -36.23
C ARG A 524 -55.22 30.48 -35.86
N LEU A 525 -53.98 30.07 -35.97
CA LEU A 525 -52.81 30.91 -35.82
C LEU A 525 -52.41 31.50 -37.18
N ASN A 526 -52.36 32.82 -37.27
CA ASN A 526 -51.82 33.53 -38.43
C ASN A 526 -50.80 34.57 -37.92
N GLY A 527 -49.52 34.22 -37.91
CA GLY A 527 -48.45 35.07 -37.37
C GLY A 527 -48.63 35.29 -35.86
N SER A 528 -48.81 36.55 -35.44
CA SER A 528 -49.03 36.94 -34.04
C SER A 528 -50.52 37.08 -33.65
N THR A 529 -51.43 36.62 -34.52
CA THR A 529 -52.88 36.66 -34.29
C THR A 529 -53.43 35.25 -34.14
N LEU A 530 -54.20 35.04 -33.07
CA LEU A 530 -54.91 33.81 -32.78
C LEU A 530 -56.41 34.04 -32.95
N THR A 531 -57.05 33.32 -33.86
CA THR A 531 -58.50 33.40 -34.08
C THR A 531 -59.17 32.15 -33.56
N THR A 532 -60.11 32.27 -32.62
CA THR A 532 -60.94 31.13 -32.18
C THR A 532 -61.82 30.65 -33.31
N VAL A 533 -62.00 29.33 -33.46
CA VAL A 533 -62.83 28.73 -34.52
C VAL A 533 -63.72 27.63 -33.97
N TYR A 534 -64.82 27.34 -34.68
CA TYR A 534 -65.70 26.22 -34.35
C TYR A 534 -66.36 25.59 -35.59
N TRP A 535 -66.76 24.33 -35.45
CA TRP A 535 -67.50 23.55 -36.44
C TRP A 535 -68.78 22.99 -35.83
N LYS A 536 -69.84 22.85 -36.62
CA LYS A 536 -71.03 22.08 -36.19
C LYS A 536 -70.70 20.59 -36.16
N SER A 537 -71.08 19.90 -35.09
CA SER A 537 -70.86 18.47 -34.88
C SER A 537 -71.45 17.67 -36.05
N GLY A 538 -70.62 16.93 -36.78
CA GLY A 538 -71.01 16.14 -37.96
C GLY A 538 -70.57 16.70 -39.32
N ASN A 539 -70.01 17.93 -39.37
CA ASN A 539 -69.34 18.47 -40.56
C ASN A 539 -68.02 19.13 -40.18
N THR A 540 -67.06 18.33 -39.72
CA THR A 540 -65.73 18.79 -39.32
C THR A 540 -64.76 18.97 -40.50
N ASP A 541 -65.17 18.59 -41.70
CA ASP A 541 -64.34 18.66 -42.92
C ASP A 541 -64.59 19.94 -43.74
N GLY A 542 -65.58 20.75 -43.35
CA GLY A 542 -65.88 22.06 -43.93
C GLY A 542 -65.08 23.21 -43.30
N SER A 543 -65.13 24.38 -43.93
CA SER A 543 -64.51 25.61 -43.38
C SER A 543 -65.13 25.96 -42.02
N PRO A 544 -64.31 26.19 -40.98
CA PRO A 544 -64.82 26.60 -39.67
C PRO A 544 -65.51 27.96 -39.72
N GLU A 545 -66.47 28.16 -38.83
CA GLU A 545 -66.92 29.51 -38.46
C GLU A 545 -65.84 30.16 -37.57
N THR A 546 -65.53 31.42 -37.84
CA THR A 546 -64.50 32.18 -37.11
C THR A 546 -65.10 33.01 -36.00
N GLY A 547 -64.29 33.24 -34.97
CA GLY A 547 -64.66 33.96 -33.78
C GLY A 547 -63.80 35.16 -33.46
N LEU A 548 -63.41 35.28 -32.20
CA LEU A 548 -62.56 36.36 -31.71
C LEU A 548 -61.16 36.22 -32.29
N SER A 549 -60.59 37.35 -32.72
CA SER A 549 -59.18 37.47 -33.04
C SER A 549 -58.46 38.13 -31.87
N LEU A 550 -57.45 37.44 -31.36
CA LEU A 550 -56.63 37.82 -30.22
C LEU A 550 -55.19 38.03 -30.66
N THR A 551 -54.51 38.98 -30.02
CA THR A 551 -53.08 39.23 -30.23
C THR A 551 -52.27 38.70 -29.06
N LYS A 552 -51.08 38.14 -29.34
CA LYS A 552 -50.20 37.64 -28.28
C LYS A 552 -49.79 38.79 -27.34
N LYS A 553 -49.92 38.56 -26.04
CA LYS A 553 -49.60 39.52 -24.99
C LYS A 553 -48.11 39.57 -24.68
#